data_AF-A0A2S6RW88-F1
#
_entry.id   AF-A0A2S6RW88-F1
#
_cell.length_a   1.000
_cell.length_b   1.000
_cell.length_c   1.000
_cell.angle_alpha   90.00
_cell.angle_beta   90.00
_cell.angle_gamma   90.00
#
_symmetry.space_group_name_H-M   'P 1'
#
loop_
_entity.id
_entity.type
_entity.pdbx_description
1 polymer ?
#
loop_
_entity_poly.entity_id
_entity_poly.type
_entity_poly.pdbx_seq_one_letter_code
_entity_poly.pdbx_strand_id
1 'polypeptide(L)'
;MKIGFGVAAVVAFLAAFATVPVTAAEILTLKATSGRFKIQGGFYPNYLVFLKGLDASTIETDWVDKEYYAVLDVHEGPEAGQSAIMTLKKSNDRSPQPEWCKTEGGEEFKGKGITCLKGAEGFTEQLRFKVKVKWPDSAAALPAELQNRTWAEYPELPGRRESEELGPFDLHIVLE
;
A
#
# COMPACT_ATOMS: atom_id res chain seq x y z
N MET A 1 70.57 20.55 -13.91
CA MET A 1 69.09 20.41 -13.91
C MET A 1 68.66 20.09 -12.49
N LYS A 2 68.13 21.06 -11.74
CA LYS A 2 66.70 21.34 -11.49
C LYS A 2 65.97 20.24 -10.67
N ILE A 3 65.89 20.49 -9.35
CA ILE A 3 64.75 20.43 -8.40
C ILE A 3 63.74 19.26 -8.46
N GLY A 4 63.44 18.66 -7.30
CA GLY A 4 62.15 18.00 -7.07
C GLY A 4 61.98 17.38 -5.67
N PHE A 5 61.52 18.18 -4.69
CA PHE A 5 60.94 17.72 -3.42
C PHE A 5 59.65 16.91 -3.67
N GLY A 6 59.30 15.97 -2.78
CA GLY A 6 57.93 15.42 -2.74
C GLY A 6 57.73 14.22 -1.81
N VAL A 7 57.38 14.49 -0.57
CA VAL A 7 56.82 13.55 0.42
C VAL A 7 55.44 13.07 -0.05
N ALA A 8 55.13 11.78 0.09
CA ALA A 8 53.76 11.30 0.40
C ALA A 8 53.80 9.84 0.86
N ALA A 9 53.67 9.63 2.18
CA ALA A 9 53.30 8.35 2.75
C ALA A 9 51.85 8.02 2.34
N VAL A 10 51.66 6.94 1.59
CA VAL A 10 50.32 6.43 1.28
C VAL A 10 49.91 5.49 2.42
N VAL A 11 49.26 6.07 3.44
CA VAL A 11 48.41 5.32 4.36
C VAL A 11 47.00 5.42 3.78
N ALA A 12 46.51 4.34 3.17
CA ALA A 12 45.11 4.25 2.76
C ALA A 12 44.39 3.20 3.61
N PHE A 13 43.45 3.73 4.39
CA PHE A 13 42.58 3.12 5.37
C PHE A 13 41.87 1.83 4.89
N LEU A 14 41.88 0.81 5.76
CA LEU A 14 40.90 -0.28 5.76
C LEU A 14 39.51 0.30 6.08
N ALA A 15 38.62 0.35 5.09
CA ALA A 15 37.19 0.51 5.35
C ALA A 15 36.61 -0.86 5.71
N ALA A 16 36.57 -1.17 7.01
CA ALA A 16 35.74 -2.23 7.52
C ALA A 16 34.27 -1.78 7.36
N PHE A 17 33.59 -2.28 6.33
CA PHE A 17 32.14 -2.14 6.23
C PHE A 17 31.55 -2.95 7.39
N ALA A 18 31.16 -2.25 8.46
CA ALA A 18 30.23 -2.81 9.42
C ALA A 18 28.95 -3.12 8.65
N THR A 19 28.68 -4.39 8.39
CA THR A 19 27.38 -4.86 7.92
C THR A 19 26.39 -4.54 9.03
N VAL A 20 25.74 -3.38 8.93
CA VAL A 20 24.58 -3.06 9.76
C VAL A 20 23.54 -4.14 9.45
N PRO A 21 23.01 -4.88 10.44
CA PRO A 21 21.91 -5.78 10.17
C PRO A 21 20.75 -4.92 9.68
N VAL A 22 20.40 -5.05 8.40
CA VAL A 22 19.11 -4.57 7.91
C VAL A 22 18.09 -5.43 8.65
N THR A 23 17.44 -4.86 9.65
CA THR A 23 16.26 -5.50 10.24
C THR A 23 15.23 -5.60 9.12
N ALA A 24 14.81 -6.83 8.82
CA ALA A 24 13.76 -7.05 7.83
C ALA A 24 12.52 -6.30 8.32
N ALA A 25 11.97 -5.42 7.48
CA ALA A 25 10.81 -4.65 7.90
C ALA A 25 9.63 -5.58 8.18
N GLU A 26 8.93 -5.35 9.29
CA GLU A 26 7.68 -6.04 9.57
C GLU A 26 6.62 -5.68 8.52
N ILE A 27 6.21 -6.67 7.73
CA ILE A 27 5.24 -6.52 6.64
C ILE A 27 4.00 -7.38 6.92
N LEU A 28 2.86 -6.74 7.16
CA LEU A 28 1.56 -7.40 7.17
C LEU A 28 1.07 -7.60 5.74
N THR A 29 0.77 -8.83 5.35
CA THR A 29 0.24 -9.13 4.01
C THR A 29 -1.20 -9.61 4.10
N LEU A 30 -2.11 -8.86 3.48
CA LEU A 30 -3.52 -9.24 3.33
C LEU A 30 -3.74 -9.78 1.92
N LYS A 31 -4.19 -11.04 1.83
CA LYS A 31 -4.40 -11.74 0.55
C LYS A 31 -5.88 -11.67 0.17
N ALA A 32 -6.22 -10.84 -0.81
CA ALA A 32 -7.58 -10.70 -1.29
C ALA A 32 -7.83 -11.66 -2.46
N THR A 33 -8.99 -12.32 -2.48
CA THR A 33 -9.40 -13.14 -3.63
C THR A 33 -9.93 -12.29 -4.78
N SER A 34 -10.45 -11.10 -4.47
CA SER A 34 -10.85 -10.08 -5.43
C SER A 34 -11.03 -8.75 -4.70
N GLY A 35 -11.32 -7.68 -5.44
CA GLY A 35 -11.65 -6.41 -4.82
C GLY A 35 -11.68 -5.26 -5.79
N ARG A 36 -11.57 -4.04 -5.27
CA ARG A 36 -11.71 -2.82 -6.09
C ARG A 36 -10.75 -1.74 -5.63
N PHE A 37 -10.19 -1.02 -6.59
CA PHE A 37 -9.44 0.20 -6.33
C PHE A 37 -10.14 1.40 -6.95
N LYS A 38 -10.67 2.30 -6.12
CA LYS A 38 -11.56 3.39 -6.58
C LYS A 38 -11.07 4.76 -6.14
N ILE A 39 -11.19 5.75 -7.03
CA ILE A 39 -10.99 7.16 -6.67
C ILE A 39 -12.04 7.58 -5.66
N GLN A 40 -11.61 8.27 -4.61
CA GLN A 40 -12.52 8.92 -3.68
C GLN A 40 -12.98 10.26 -4.27
N GLY A 41 -14.14 10.28 -4.93
CA GLY A 41 -14.86 11.51 -5.29
C GLY A 41 -14.12 12.48 -6.22
N GLY A 42 -13.31 11.99 -7.14
CA GLY A 42 -12.50 12.82 -8.06
C GLY A 42 -11.22 13.42 -7.46
N PHE A 43 -10.90 13.15 -6.18
CA PHE A 43 -9.78 13.78 -5.50
C PHE A 43 -8.50 12.95 -5.54
N TYR A 44 -7.75 12.99 -6.64
CA TYR A 44 -6.36 12.51 -6.66
C TYR A 44 -5.52 13.27 -5.62
N PRO A 45 -4.63 12.61 -4.83
CA PRO A 45 -4.26 11.20 -4.87
C PRO A 45 -5.01 10.29 -3.89
N ASN A 46 -6.25 10.62 -3.49
CA ASN A 46 -7.02 9.87 -2.48
C ASN A 46 -7.91 8.78 -3.10
N TYR A 47 -7.79 7.56 -2.57
CA TYR A 47 -8.46 6.38 -3.08
C TYR A 47 -9.05 5.52 -1.97
N LEU A 48 -9.89 4.57 -2.37
CA LEU A 48 -10.42 3.49 -1.55
C LEU A 48 -9.94 2.16 -2.15
N VAL A 49 -9.35 1.31 -1.31
CA VAL A 49 -9.05 -0.09 -1.64
C VAL A 49 -10.05 -0.96 -0.90
N PHE A 50 -10.70 -1.87 -1.62
CA PHE A 50 -11.64 -2.87 -1.07
C PHE A 50 -11.06 -4.25 -1.30
N LEU A 51 -10.98 -5.05 -0.24
CA LEU A 51 -10.46 -6.42 -0.26
C LEU A 51 -11.61 -7.38 0.07
N LYS A 52 -11.87 -8.37 -0.79
CA LYS A 52 -12.82 -9.48 -0.58
C LYS A 52 -12.06 -10.77 -0.24
N GLY A 53 -12.75 -11.70 0.43
CA GLY A 53 -12.22 -13.04 0.72
C GLY A 53 -11.29 -13.13 1.94
N LEU A 54 -11.29 -12.10 2.78
CA LEU A 54 -10.54 -12.08 4.04
C LEU A 54 -11.37 -12.66 5.19
N ASP A 55 -10.72 -13.32 6.15
CA ASP A 55 -11.36 -13.80 7.37
C ASP A 55 -11.47 -12.67 8.41
N ALA A 56 -12.68 -12.16 8.58
CA ALA A 56 -12.92 -11.04 9.49
C ALA A 56 -12.78 -11.37 10.97
N SER A 57 -12.76 -12.65 11.36
CA SER A 57 -12.48 -13.03 12.75
C SER A 57 -11.02 -12.80 13.14
N THR A 58 -10.14 -12.62 12.15
CA THR A 58 -8.69 -12.50 12.34
C THR A 58 -8.14 -11.09 12.18
N ILE A 59 -8.96 -10.13 11.73
CA ILE A 59 -8.51 -8.76 11.43
C ILE A 59 -9.37 -7.77 12.20
N GLU A 60 -8.73 -7.10 13.15
CA GLU A 60 -9.32 -5.98 13.88
C GLU A 60 -9.43 -4.72 13.00
N THR A 61 -10.30 -3.81 13.39
CA THR A 61 -10.45 -2.47 12.78
C THR A 61 -9.90 -1.40 13.71
N ASP A 62 -9.75 -0.16 13.23
CA ASP A 62 -9.29 0.99 14.04
C ASP A 62 -7.84 0.91 14.56
N TRP A 63 -6.98 0.14 13.90
CA TRP A 63 -5.57 -0.02 14.29
C TRP A 63 -4.59 0.84 13.49
N VAL A 64 -5.02 1.48 12.40
CA VAL A 64 -4.13 2.30 11.55
C VAL A 64 -3.81 3.61 12.28
N ASP A 65 -2.87 3.58 13.20
CA ASP A 65 -2.56 4.68 14.13
C ASP A 65 -1.64 5.76 13.55
N LYS A 66 -0.90 5.44 12.49
CA LYS A 66 -0.01 6.32 11.72
C LYS A 66 -0.22 6.16 10.21
N GLU A 67 0.45 7.00 9.42
CA GLU A 67 0.48 6.82 7.96
C GLU A 67 1.49 5.71 7.65
N TYR A 68 0.99 4.53 7.29
CA TYR A 68 1.83 3.38 6.90
C TYR A 68 2.01 3.34 5.39
N TYR A 69 3.19 2.95 4.92
CA TYR A 69 3.37 2.60 3.51
C TYR A 69 2.72 1.25 3.22
N ALA A 70 2.13 1.14 2.04
CA ALA A 70 1.58 -0.09 1.54
C ALA A 70 1.82 -0.26 0.04
N VAL A 71 1.89 -1.51 -0.39
CA VAL A 71 2.03 -1.91 -1.78
C VAL A 71 0.90 -2.87 -2.13
N LEU A 72 0.17 -2.56 -3.18
CA LEU A 72 -0.84 -3.44 -3.77
C LEU A 72 -0.21 -4.16 -4.96
N ASP A 73 -0.22 -5.49 -4.96
CA ASP A 73 0.32 -6.35 -6.01
C ASP A 73 -0.81 -7.15 -6.67
N VAL A 74 -1.05 -6.94 -7.97
CA VAL A 74 -2.11 -7.63 -8.73
C VAL A 74 -1.56 -8.94 -9.32
N HIS A 75 -2.21 -10.07 -9.04
CA HIS A 75 -1.72 -11.39 -9.47
C HIS A 75 -2.37 -11.90 -10.74
N GLU A 76 -3.65 -11.60 -10.97
CA GLU A 76 -4.39 -12.09 -12.13
C GLU A 76 -5.25 -11.00 -12.79
N GLY A 77 -5.63 -11.27 -14.04
CA GLY A 77 -6.42 -10.36 -14.87
C GLY A 77 -5.57 -9.49 -15.80
N PRO A 78 -6.18 -8.51 -16.49
CA PRO A 78 -5.50 -7.66 -17.48
C PRO A 78 -4.34 -6.83 -16.91
N GLU A 79 -4.33 -6.61 -15.60
CA GLU A 79 -3.36 -5.77 -14.88
C GLU A 79 -2.40 -6.63 -14.03
N ALA A 80 -2.34 -7.94 -14.26
CA ALA A 80 -1.46 -8.85 -13.55
C ALA A 80 0.02 -8.46 -13.64
N GLY A 81 0.75 -8.62 -12.54
CA GLY A 81 2.16 -8.26 -12.41
C GLY A 81 2.41 -6.77 -12.16
N GLN A 82 1.36 -5.94 -12.12
CA GLN A 82 1.48 -4.53 -11.77
C GLN A 82 1.32 -4.31 -10.27
N SER A 83 2.00 -3.27 -9.79
CA SER A 83 1.98 -2.87 -8.38
C SER A 83 1.70 -1.38 -8.21
N ALA A 84 1.05 -0.99 -7.12
CA ALA A 84 0.81 0.41 -6.78
C ALA A 84 1.32 0.74 -5.37
N ILE A 85 2.06 1.85 -5.24
CA ILE A 85 2.51 2.38 -3.95
C ILE A 85 1.45 3.29 -3.39
N MET A 86 1.16 3.15 -2.10
CA MET A 86 0.23 4.01 -1.39
C MET A 86 0.62 4.18 0.07
N THR A 87 -0.04 5.12 0.73
CA THR A 87 -0.05 5.20 2.19
C THR A 87 -1.46 5.08 2.75
N LEU A 88 -1.58 4.42 3.89
CA LEU A 88 -2.85 4.25 4.60
C LEU A 88 -3.19 5.54 5.35
N LYS A 89 -4.43 6.00 5.25
CA LYS A 89 -4.88 7.14 6.06
C LYS A 89 -5.07 6.68 7.50
N LYS A 90 -4.54 7.47 8.43
CA LYS A 90 -4.72 7.29 9.87
C LYS A 90 -6.21 7.19 10.25
N SER A 91 -6.49 6.27 11.15
CA SER A 91 -7.77 6.06 11.80
C SER A 91 -8.17 7.25 12.68
N ASN A 92 -9.46 7.55 12.75
CA ASN A 92 -10.03 8.56 13.65
C ASN A 92 -11.50 8.26 13.94
N ASP A 93 -12.05 8.89 14.97
CA ASP A 93 -13.43 8.69 15.45
C ASP A 93 -14.51 8.81 14.36
N ARG A 94 -14.25 9.61 13.31
CA ARG A 94 -15.21 9.83 12.22
C ARG A 94 -15.02 8.86 11.06
N SER A 95 -13.92 8.12 11.04
CA SER A 95 -13.47 7.30 9.92
C SER A 95 -12.45 6.26 10.40
N PRO A 96 -12.91 5.20 11.11
CA PRO A 96 -12.03 4.12 11.52
C PRO A 96 -11.34 3.47 10.30
N GLN A 97 -10.09 3.01 10.47
CA GLN A 97 -9.29 2.36 9.43
C GLN A 97 -8.52 1.15 10.01
N PRO A 98 -8.53 -0.01 9.31
CA PRO A 98 -9.44 -0.33 8.22
C PRO A 98 -10.91 -0.38 8.71
N GLU A 99 -11.85 -0.42 7.77
CA GLU A 99 -13.28 -0.55 8.08
C GLU A 99 -13.86 -1.74 7.32
N TRP A 100 -14.53 -2.66 8.04
CA TRP A 100 -15.33 -3.69 7.41
C TRP A 100 -16.60 -3.10 6.81
N CYS A 101 -16.94 -3.51 5.60
CA CYS A 101 -18.04 -2.93 4.85
C CYS A 101 -18.72 -3.93 3.90
N LYS A 102 -19.88 -3.51 3.41
CA LYS A 102 -20.60 -4.12 2.29
C LYS A 102 -20.87 -3.06 1.24
N THR A 103 -20.49 -3.36 -0.01
CA THR A 103 -20.59 -2.46 -1.15
C THR A 103 -21.72 -2.85 -2.12
N GLU A 104 -22.36 -4.01 -1.93
CA GLU A 104 -23.36 -4.59 -2.85
C GLU A 104 -24.57 -5.16 -2.08
N GLY A 105 -25.80 -5.00 -2.59
CA GLY A 105 -26.99 -5.70 -2.05
C GLY A 105 -27.87 -4.97 -1.02
N GLY A 106 -27.94 -3.63 -1.04
CA GLY A 106 -28.91 -2.86 -0.26
C GLY A 106 -29.62 -1.82 -1.13
N GLU A 107 -30.91 -1.58 -0.88
CA GLU A 107 -31.74 -0.70 -1.72
C GLU A 107 -31.26 0.77 -1.76
N GLU A 108 -30.42 1.23 -0.82
CA GLU A 108 -29.93 2.60 -0.80
C GLU A 108 -28.52 2.73 -0.20
N PHE A 109 -27.58 3.35 -0.95
CA PHE A 109 -26.30 3.84 -0.43
C PHE A 109 -26.55 5.02 0.54
N LYS A 110 -26.85 4.76 1.82
CA LYS A 110 -27.14 5.80 2.84
C LYS A 110 -25.94 6.25 3.70
N GLY A 111 -24.72 5.87 3.34
CA GLY A 111 -23.51 6.29 4.05
C GLY A 111 -23.10 7.74 3.74
N LYS A 112 -22.53 8.46 4.71
CA LYS A 112 -21.86 9.77 4.48
C LYS A 112 -20.44 9.61 3.90
N GLY A 113 -20.26 8.62 3.02
CA GLY A 113 -19.02 8.28 2.34
C GLY A 113 -19.33 7.31 1.19
N ILE A 114 -18.55 7.37 0.12
CA ILE A 114 -18.92 6.85 -1.21
C ILE A 114 -19.34 5.38 -1.31
N THR A 115 -19.12 4.49 -0.32
CA THR A 115 -19.31 3.05 -0.61
C THR A 115 -19.53 2.10 0.55
N CYS A 116 -19.61 2.56 1.80
CA CYS A 116 -19.90 1.65 2.91
C CYS A 116 -21.35 1.86 3.35
N LEU A 117 -22.20 0.84 3.16
CA LEU A 117 -23.51 0.83 3.80
C LEU A 117 -23.30 0.89 5.31
N LYS A 118 -23.97 1.83 5.98
CA LYS A 118 -23.95 1.92 7.44
C LYS A 118 -24.80 0.76 7.95
N GLY A 119 -24.15 -0.34 8.33
CA GLY A 119 -24.82 -1.59 8.63
C GLY A 119 -24.62 -2.00 10.09
N ALA A 120 -25.67 -2.57 10.69
CA ALA A 120 -25.73 -3.22 11.99
C ALA A 120 -24.61 -4.26 12.25
N GLU A 121 -24.49 -4.81 13.45
CA GLU A 121 -23.48 -5.84 13.79
C GLU A 121 -23.37 -6.94 12.71
N GLY A 122 -22.14 -7.23 12.24
CA GLY A 122 -21.83 -8.42 11.41
C GLY A 122 -21.42 -8.20 9.94
N PHE A 123 -21.28 -6.97 9.42
CA PHE A 123 -20.80 -6.76 8.05
C PHE A 123 -19.31 -7.05 7.93
N THR A 124 -18.93 -8.15 7.28
CA THR A 124 -17.55 -8.65 7.20
C THR A 124 -17.14 -9.05 5.77
N GLU A 125 -17.91 -8.63 4.76
CA GLU A 125 -17.73 -9.08 3.37
C GLU A 125 -16.52 -8.45 2.68
N GLN A 126 -16.23 -7.18 2.98
CA GLN A 126 -15.14 -6.42 2.36
C GLN A 126 -14.38 -5.57 3.38
N LEU A 127 -13.06 -5.69 3.42
CA LEU A 127 -12.21 -4.80 4.21
C LEU A 127 -11.85 -3.58 3.36
N ARG A 128 -12.08 -2.37 3.87
CA ARG A 128 -11.79 -1.14 3.15
C ARG A 128 -10.71 -0.32 3.83
N PHE A 129 -9.73 0.11 3.04
CA PHE A 129 -8.75 1.13 3.39
C PHE A 129 -9.00 2.43 2.62
N LYS A 130 -8.90 3.56 3.32
CA LYS A 130 -8.67 4.86 2.69
C LYS A 130 -7.17 5.04 2.50
N VAL A 131 -6.75 5.33 1.27
CA VAL A 131 -5.33 5.41 0.93
C VAL A 131 -5.00 6.68 0.15
N LYS A 132 -3.71 7.03 0.13
CA LYS A 132 -3.14 8.03 -0.79
C LYS A 132 -2.14 7.34 -1.69
N VAL A 133 -2.37 7.35 -3.00
CA VAL A 133 -1.41 6.80 -3.97
C VAL A 133 -0.15 7.66 -4.00
N LYS A 134 0.99 7.01 -4.16
CA LYS A 134 2.30 7.64 -4.33
C LYS A 134 2.82 7.41 -5.73
N TRP A 135 3.78 8.25 -6.13
CA TRP A 135 4.49 8.09 -7.38
C TRP A 135 5.51 6.94 -7.28
N PRO A 136 5.93 6.32 -8.40
CA PRO A 136 6.90 5.23 -8.39
C PRO A 136 8.25 5.58 -7.74
N ASP A 137 8.67 6.85 -7.77
CA ASP A 137 9.88 7.34 -7.09
C ASP A 137 9.86 7.12 -5.57
N SER A 138 8.67 6.99 -4.99
CA SER A 138 8.46 6.72 -3.57
C SER A 138 8.84 5.28 -3.19
N ALA A 139 9.18 4.43 -4.16
CA ALA A 139 9.74 3.10 -3.90
C ALA A 139 11.00 3.15 -3.03
N ALA A 140 11.78 4.24 -3.11
CA ALA A 140 12.96 4.43 -2.27
C ALA A 140 12.65 4.50 -0.76
N ALA A 141 11.40 4.77 -0.38
CA ALA A 141 10.94 4.78 1.01
C ALA A 141 10.43 3.41 1.50
N LEU A 142 10.36 2.41 0.62
CA LEU A 142 9.91 1.05 0.97
C LEU A 142 11.08 0.18 1.42
N PRO A 143 10.82 -0.89 2.19
CA PRO A 143 11.79 -1.96 2.45
C PRO A 143 12.31 -2.57 1.14
N ALA A 144 13.55 -3.05 1.13
CA ALA A 144 14.22 -3.55 -0.08
C ALA A 144 13.43 -4.67 -0.79
N GLU A 145 12.73 -5.52 -0.05
CA GLU A 145 11.89 -6.59 -0.58
C GLU A 145 10.68 -6.05 -1.36
N LEU A 146 10.29 -4.79 -1.08
CA LEU A 146 9.15 -4.13 -1.70
C LEU A 146 9.50 -3.22 -2.89
N GLN A 147 10.79 -2.91 -3.13
CA GLN A 147 11.18 -1.86 -4.10
C GLN A 147 11.16 -2.31 -5.58
N ASN A 148 11.43 -3.59 -5.85
CA ASN A 148 11.62 -4.08 -7.21
C ASN A 148 10.32 -4.63 -7.81
N ARG A 149 9.48 -3.73 -8.35
CA ARG A 149 8.16 -4.05 -8.93
C ARG A 149 7.92 -3.28 -10.22
N THR A 150 6.95 -3.75 -11.01
CA THR A 150 6.41 -2.99 -12.14
C THR A 150 5.37 -2.02 -11.62
N TRP A 151 5.78 -0.77 -11.42
CA TRP A 151 4.93 0.26 -10.83
C TRP A 151 3.89 0.79 -11.83
N ALA A 152 2.63 0.72 -11.42
CA ALA A 152 1.53 1.45 -12.02
C ALA A 152 1.45 2.86 -11.40
N GLU A 153 1.21 3.86 -12.23
CA GLU A 153 1.12 5.27 -11.83
C GLU A 153 -0.15 5.91 -12.34
N TYR A 154 -0.52 7.07 -11.81
CA TYR A 154 -1.65 7.82 -12.34
C TYR A 154 -1.37 8.29 -13.78
N PRO A 155 -2.33 8.21 -14.72
CA PRO A 155 -3.73 7.79 -14.55
C PRO A 155 -3.96 6.27 -14.61
N GLU A 156 -2.95 5.52 -15.00
CA GLU A 156 -2.89 4.10 -15.33
C GLU A 156 -2.80 3.15 -14.12
N LEU A 157 -3.47 3.50 -13.02
CA LEU A 157 -3.52 2.68 -11.81
C LEU A 157 -4.46 1.48 -11.99
N PRO A 158 -4.24 0.36 -11.24
CA PRO A 158 -5.13 -0.78 -11.31
C PRO A 158 -6.58 -0.40 -11.05
N GLY A 159 -7.54 -1.00 -11.74
CA GLY A 159 -8.96 -0.69 -11.53
C GLY A 159 -9.45 0.58 -12.25
N ARG A 160 -8.57 1.30 -12.97
CA ARG A 160 -8.92 2.53 -13.71
C ARG A 160 -8.91 2.40 -15.23
N ARG A 161 -8.49 1.24 -15.74
CA ARG A 161 -8.45 0.94 -17.18
C ARG A 161 -9.73 0.21 -17.59
N GLU A 162 -9.60 -0.98 -18.13
CA GLU A 162 -10.70 -1.76 -18.72
C GLU A 162 -11.55 -2.51 -17.68
N SER A 163 -11.03 -2.70 -16.45
CA SER A 163 -11.74 -3.41 -15.37
C SER A 163 -11.77 -2.56 -14.11
N GLU A 164 -12.94 -2.38 -13.50
CA GLU A 164 -13.07 -1.78 -12.16
C GLU A 164 -12.85 -2.79 -11.03
N GLU A 165 -12.98 -4.08 -11.34
CA GLU A 165 -12.79 -5.18 -10.40
C GLU A 165 -11.42 -5.81 -10.62
N LEU A 166 -10.66 -5.88 -9.53
CA LEU A 166 -9.36 -6.54 -9.49
C LEU A 166 -9.60 -8.02 -9.20
N GLY A 167 -8.87 -8.89 -9.91
CA GLY A 167 -8.73 -10.30 -9.55
C GLY A 167 -7.98 -10.47 -8.23
N PRO A 168 -7.47 -11.67 -7.91
CA PRO A 168 -6.61 -11.88 -6.76
C PRO A 168 -5.46 -10.86 -6.66
N PHE A 169 -5.29 -10.25 -5.49
CA PHE A 169 -4.21 -9.31 -5.22
C PHE A 169 -3.79 -9.36 -3.75
N ASP A 170 -2.55 -8.98 -3.49
CA ASP A 170 -2.02 -8.83 -2.14
C ASP A 170 -1.90 -7.35 -1.79
N LEU A 171 -2.22 -7.01 -0.53
CA LEU A 171 -1.89 -5.71 0.06
C LEU A 171 -0.83 -5.92 1.14
N HIS A 172 0.38 -5.47 0.87
CA HIS A 172 1.51 -5.48 1.79
C HIS A 172 1.56 -4.15 2.54
N ILE A 173 1.52 -4.17 3.86
CA ILE A 173 1.53 -2.99 4.73
C ILE A 173 2.81 -3.04 5.57
N VAL A 174 3.64 -2.02 5.45
CA VAL A 174 4.91 -1.87 6.18
C VAL A 174 4.60 -1.29 7.55
N LEU A 175 4.79 -2.06 8.63
CA LEU A 175 4.40 -1.67 10.00
C LEU A 175 5.48 -0.85 10.74
N GLU A 176 6.74 -0.96 10.31
CA GLU A 176 7.90 -0.26 10.89
C GLU A 176 7.97 1.22 10.49
#